data_AF-G0NWN3-F1
#
_entry.id   AF-G0NWN3-F1
#
_cell.length_a   1.000
_cell.length_b   1.000
_cell.length_c   1.000
_cell.angle_alpha   90.00
_cell.angle_beta   90.00
_cell.angle_gamma   90.00
#
_symmetry.space_group_name_H-M   'P 1'
#
loop_
_entity.id
_entity.type
_entity.pdbx_description
1 polymer ?
#
loop_
_entity_poly.entity_id
_entity_poly.type
_entity_poly.pdbx_seq_one_letter_code
_entity_poly.pdbx_strand_id
1 'polypeptide(L)'
;MIRYLVVLVVVVAVYLQSVVSQEQEQYILVKLGENATIPLPVSGNYRRVVQNQNDYKDEEHLYRVCNGKNAKTCGFWENVKTKKKVASGKTQYNKNKKTLIIRGMLAGDFGTYMTGNKKKSVSVNKLIVKG
;
A
#
# COMPACT_ATOMS: atom_id res chain seq x y z
N MET A 1 39.94 30.44 0.78
CA MET A 1 38.84 30.44 -0.20
C MET A 1 38.35 29.03 -0.55
N ILE A 2 39.24 28.09 -0.89
CA ILE A 2 38.88 26.69 -1.23
C ILE A 2 38.09 25.97 -0.11
N ARG A 3 38.46 26.13 1.16
CA ARG A 3 37.74 25.52 2.30
C ARG A 3 36.28 25.96 2.41
N TYR A 4 35.98 27.23 2.14
CA TYR A 4 34.61 27.75 2.19
C TYR A 4 33.77 27.25 1.01
N LEU A 5 34.38 27.10 -0.17
CA LEU A 5 33.73 26.49 -1.34
C LEU A 5 33.37 25.02 -1.09
N VAL A 6 34.26 24.24 -0.47
CA VAL A 6 33.99 22.84 -0.13
C VAL A 6 32.82 22.73 0.86
N VAL A 7 32.79 23.57 1.90
CA VAL A 7 31.69 23.60 2.87
C VAL A 7 30.37 23.98 2.18
N LEU A 8 30.37 24.98 1.31
CA LEU A 8 29.19 25.41 0.56
C LEU A 8 28.66 24.26 -0.33
N VAL A 9 29.53 23.55 -1.03
CA VAL A 9 29.15 22.42 -1.89
C VAL A 9 28.55 21.28 -1.07
N VAL A 10 29.11 20.96 0.10
CA VAL A 10 28.57 19.92 0.99
C VAL A 10 27.19 20.31 1.52
N VAL A 11 27.01 21.57 1.95
CA VAL A 11 25.70 22.07 2.42
C VAL A 11 24.65 22.02 1.31
N VAL A 12 25.01 22.43 0.10
CA VAL A 12 24.12 22.37 -1.08
C VAL A 12 23.79 20.92 -1.42
N ALA A 13 24.75 19.99 -1.38
CA ALA A 13 24.52 18.58 -1.65
C ALA A 13 23.57 17.93 -0.62
N VAL A 14 23.73 18.24 0.67
CA VAL A 14 22.84 17.77 1.74
C VAL A 14 21.43 18.36 1.58
N TYR A 15 21.33 19.63 1.19
CA TYR A 15 20.03 20.27 0.92
C TYR A 15 19.33 19.67 -0.31
N LEU A 16 20.07 19.35 -1.38
CA LEU A 16 19.49 18.72 -2.57
C LEU A 16 18.98 17.30 -2.29
N GLN A 17 19.66 16.53 -1.42
CA GLN A 17 19.21 15.19 -1.03
C GLN A 17 17.89 15.18 -0.26
N SER A 18 17.64 16.19 0.58
CA SER A 18 16.38 16.27 1.33
C SER A 18 15.20 16.66 0.43
N VAL A 19 15.41 17.53 -0.56
CA VAL A 19 14.35 17.93 -1.53
C VAL A 19 13.93 16.76 -2.44
N VAL A 20 14.87 15.91 -2.84
CA VAL A 20 14.57 14.73 -3.70
C VAL A 20 13.75 13.65 -2.98
N SER A 21 13.61 13.72 -1.65
CA SER A 21 12.87 12.72 -0.86
C SER A 21 11.35 12.97 -0.80
N GLN A 22 10.79 13.83 -1.66
CA GLN A 22 9.33 13.95 -1.79
C GLN A 22 8.75 12.63 -2.32
N GLU A 23 8.11 11.85 -1.43
CA GLU A 23 7.41 10.63 -1.80
C GLU A 23 6.25 10.97 -2.75
N GLN A 24 6.42 10.62 -4.02
CA GLN A 24 5.36 10.75 -5.02
C GLN A 24 4.21 9.81 -4.62
N GLU A 25 3.04 10.35 -4.26
CA GLU A 25 1.85 9.56 -3.98
C GLU A 25 1.45 8.78 -5.25
N GLN A 26 1.80 7.50 -5.30
CA GLN A 26 1.40 6.63 -6.40
C GLN A 26 -0.06 6.24 -6.25
N TYR A 27 -0.83 6.33 -7.34
CA TYR A 27 -2.19 5.81 -7.39
C TYR A 27 -2.42 4.95 -8.62
N ILE A 28 -3.40 4.05 -8.53
CA ILE A 28 -3.92 3.25 -9.64
C ILE A 28 -5.44 3.37 -9.70
N LEU A 29 -6.00 3.33 -10.91
CA LEU A 29 -7.44 3.31 -11.15
C LEU A 29 -7.88 1.90 -11.52
N VAL A 30 -8.90 1.37 -10.82
CA VAL A 30 -9.39 0.00 -11.06
C VAL A 30 -10.92 0.00 -11.06
N LYS A 31 -11.55 -0.74 -11.99
CA LYS A 31 -13.00 -0.91 -11.99
C LYS A 31 -13.44 -1.89 -10.90
N LEU A 32 -14.69 -1.75 -10.45
CA LEU A 32 -15.30 -2.72 -9.54
C LEU A 32 -15.33 -4.11 -10.21
N GLY A 33 -14.94 -5.15 -9.47
CA GLY A 33 -14.87 -6.53 -9.96
C GLY A 33 -13.62 -6.87 -10.79
N GLU A 34 -12.79 -5.90 -11.18
CA GLU A 34 -11.53 -6.18 -11.88
C GLU A 34 -10.39 -6.55 -10.92
N ASN A 35 -9.26 -6.98 -11.50
CA ASN A 35 -8.06 -7.30 -10.74
C ASN A 35 -7.20 -6.05 -10.54
N ALA A 36 -6.89 -5.71 -9.28
CA ALA A 36 -5.90 -4.69 -8.97
C ALA A 36 -4.50 -5.32 -8.89
N THR A 37 -3.52 -4.69 -9.55
CA THR A 37 -2.09 -5.01 -9.40
C THR A 37 -1.40 -3.81 -8.77
N ILE A 38 -1.11 -3.91 -7.48
CA ILE A 38 -0.63 -2.80 -6.65
C ILE A 38 0.89 -2.94 -6.49
N PRO A 39 1.70 -1.98 -6.99
CA PRO A 39 3.15 -2.05 -6.90
C PRO A 39 3.60 -1.76 -5.46
N LEU A 40 3.84 -2.83 -4.69
CA LEU A 40 4.36 -2.74 -3.33
C LEU A 40 5.55 -3.70 -3.18
N PRO A 41 6.67 -3.25 -2.57
CA PRO A 41 7.82 -4.10 -2.39
C PRO A 41 7.52 -5.26 -1.44
N VAL A 42 8.42 -6.24 -1.41
CA VAL A 42 8.22 -7.46 -0.61
C VAL A 42 8.14 -7.12 0.87
N SER A 43 7.11 -7.64 1.53
CA SER A 43 6.89 -7.48 2.96
C SER A 43 6.21 -8.73 3.53
N GLY A 44 6.48 -9.06 4.79
CA GLY A 44 5.80 -10.17 5.47
C GLY A 44 4.32 -9.89 5.75
N ASN A 45 3.94 -8.61 5.77
CA ASN A 45 2.56 -8.18 5.93
C ASN A 45 2.34 -6.84 5.21
N TYR A 46 1.08 -6.59 4.86
CA TYR A 46 0.61 -5.37 4.21
C TYR A 46 -0.53 -4.78 5.02
N ARG A 47 -0.68 -3.47 4.93
CA ARG A 47 -1.76 -2.74 5.58
C ARG A 47 -2.59 -2.04 4.53
N ARG A 48 -3.85 -1.77 4.83
CA ARG A 48 -4.66 -0.85 4.05
C ARG A 48 -5.52 0.01 4.95
N VAL A 49 -5.79 1.23 4.52
CA VAL A 49 -6.84 2.08 5.08
C VAL A 49 -7.91 2.16 4.01
N VAL A 50 -9.11 1.68 4.34
CA VAL A 50 -10.27 1.68 3.45
C VAL A 50 -11.46 2.24 4.20
N GLN A 51 -12.39 2.84 3.48
CA GLN A 51 -13.62 3.35 4.06
C GLN A 51 -14.63 2.22 4.24
N ASN A 52 -15.18 2.07 5.43
CA ASN A 52 -16.27 1.14 5.69
C ASN A 52 -17.55 1.64 5.00
N GLN A 53 -18.23 0.73 4.31
CA GLN A 53 -19.44 1.04 3.53
C GLN A 53 -20.66 1.39 4.38
N ASN A 54 -20.68 0.96 5.65
CA ASN A 54 -21.83 1.14 6.53
C ASN A 54 -21.80 2.50 7.25
N ASP A 55 -20.63 2.92 7.74
CA ASP A 55 -20.50 4.12 8.58
C ASP A 55 -19.56 5.18 8.00
N TYR A 56 -19.00 4.94 6.81
CA TYR A 56 -18.08 5.83 6.09
C TYR A 56 -16.82 6.20 6.88
N LYS A 57 -16.47 5.43 7.92
CA LYS A 57 -15.25 5.64 8.69
C LYS A 57 -14.09 4.84 8.10
N ASP A 58 -12.90 5.39 8.28
CA ASP A 58 -11.68 4.71 7.88
C ASP A 58 -11.35 3.56 8.84
N GLU A 59 -11.11 2.40 8.24
CA GLU A 59 -10.67 1.20 8.93
C GLU A 59 -9.28 0.76 8.46
N GLU A 60 -8.40 0.51 9.43
CA GLU A 60 -7.11 -0.10 9.14
C GLU A 60 -7.23 -1.62 9.14
N HIS A 61 -6.83 -2.23 8.05
CA HIS A 61 -6.78 -3.68 7.88
C HIS A 61 -5.33 -4.17 7.71
N LEU A 62 -5.09 -5.41 8.14
CA LEU A 62 -3.81 -6.08 8.09
C LEU A 62 -3.94 -7.39 7.31
N TYR A 63 -3.08 -7.57 6.31
CA TYR A 63 -2.92 -8.79 5.55
C TYR A 63 -1.55 -9.40 5.81
N ARG A 64 -1.50 -10.68 6.15
CA ARG A 64 -0.24 -11.42 6.36
C ARG A 64 0.01 -12.32 5.15
N VAL A 65 1.20 -12.20 4.57
CA VAL A 65 1.62 -13.07 3.47
C VAL A 65 1.82 -14.49 4.01
N CYS A 66 1.22 -15.46 3.33
CA CYS A 66 1.35 -16.86 3.71
C CYS A 66 2.78 -17.39 3.53
N ASN A 67 3.22 -18.15 4.52
CA ASN A 67 4.43 -18.95 4.54
C ASN A 67 4.15 -20.27 5.28
N GLY A 68 5.10 -21.20 5.27
CA GLY A 68 4.92 -22.52 5.90
C GLY A 68 4.67 -22.50 7.41
N LYS A 69 4.96 -21.38 8.10
CA LYS A 69 4.84 -21.24 9.55
C LYS A 69 3.53 -20.56 10.01
N ASN A 70 2.81 -19.87 9.12
CA ASN A 70 1.66 -19.04 9.48
C ASN A 70 0.36 -19.37 8.73
N ALA A 71 0.21 -20.61 8.26
CA ALA A 71 -0.93 -21.04 7.43
C ALA A 71 -2.32 -20.73 8.01
N LYS A 72 -2.46 -20.71 9.35
CA LYS A 72 -3.73 -20.42 10.03
C LYS A 72 -4.07 -18.92 10.11
N THR A 73 -3.10 -18.04 9.94
CA THR A 73 -3.21 -16.60 10.22
C THR A 73 -2.86 -15.70 9.04
N CYS A 74 -2.81 -16.26 7.82
CA CYS A 74 -2.39 -15.57 6.61
C CYS A 74 -3.45 -15.63 5.50
N GLY A 75 -3.28 -14.82 4.45
CA GLY A 75 -4.08 -14.92 3.23
C GLY A 75 -5.45 -14.25 3.27
N PHE A 76 -5.76 -13.52 4.35
CA PHE A 76 -6.99 -12.74 4.50
C PHE A 76 -6.69 -11.38 5.13
N TRP A 77 -7.61 -10.43 4.94
CA TRP A 77 -7.59 -9.14 5.61
C TRP A 77 -8.26 -9.23 6.97
N GLU A 78 -7.63 -8.64 7.98
CA GLU A 78 -8.09 -8.58 9.36
C GLU A 78 -8.21 -7.12 9.79
N ASN A 79 -9.32 -6.73 10.39
CA ASN A 79 -9.45 -5.40 10.97
C ASN A 79 -8.55 -5.27 12.21
N VAL A 80 -7.69 -4.25 12.21
CA VAL A 80 -6.66 -4.09 13.25
C VAL A 80 -7.26 -3.85 14.62
N LYS A 81 -8.40 -3.16 14.70
CA LYS A 81 -9.10 -2.85 15.95
C LYS A 81 -9.92 -4.05 16.44
N THR A 82 -10.77 -4.63 15.58
CA THR A 82 -11.73 -5.67 15.99
C THR A 82 -11.20 -7.09 15.89
N LYS A 83 -10.05 -7.30 15.23
CA LYS A 83 -9.44 -8.61 14.93
C LYS A 83 -10.32 -9.55 14.09
N LYS A 84 -11.42 -9.03 13.51
CA LYS A 84 -12.31 -9.81 12.66
C LYS A 84 -11.78 -9.87 11.23
N LYS A 85 -12.05 -10.99 10.54
CA LYS A 85 -11.80 -11.13 9.11
C LYS A 85 -12.72 -10.17 8.35
N VAL A 86 -12.17 -9.52 7.34
CA VAL A 86 -12.89 -8.57 6.48
C VAL A 86 -13.07 -9.18 5.10
N ALA A 87 -14.28 -9.06 4.55
CA ALA A 87 -14.55 -9.46 3.17
C ALA A 87 -13.70 -8.62 2.20
N SER A 88 -13.11 -9.28 1.22
CA SER A 88 -12.22 -8.66 0.24
C SER A 88 -12.08 -9.57 -0.97
N GLY A 89 -11.72 -8.99 -2.11
CA GLY A 89 -11.21 -9.74 -3.26
C GLY A 89 -10.03 -10.64 -2.87
N LYS A 90 -9.83 -11.73 -3.62
CA LYS A 90 -8.80 -12.72 -3.33
C LYS A 90 -7.43 -12.07 -3.44
N THR A 91 -6.79 -11.87 -2.28
CA THR A 91 -5.53 -11.14 -2.17
C THR A 91 -4.35 -12.10 -2.14
N GLN A 92 -3.29 -11.79 -2.90
CA GLN A 92 -2.04 -12.56 -2.92
C GLN A 92 -0.87 -11.65 -3.24
N TYR A 93 0.27 -11.89 -2.59
CA TYR A 93 1.51 -11.22 -2.98
C TYR A 93 2.28 -12.04 -4.02
N ASN A 94 2.67 -11.40 -5.13
CA ASN A 94 3.55 -11.97 -6.12
C ASN A 94 4.99 -11.47 -5.89
N LYS A 95 5.86 -12.35 -5.37
CA LYS A 95 7.25 -12.01 -5.06
C LYS A 95 8.09 -11.66 -6.29
N ASN A 96 7.84 -12.34 -7.42
CA ASN A 96 8.61 -12.14 -8.65
C ASN A 96 8.29 -10.79 -9.28
N LYS A 97 7.01 -10.42 -9.31
CA LYS A 97 6.55 -9.14 -9.88
C LYS A 97 6.65 -7.98 -8.89
N LYS A 98 6.92 -8.25 -7.62
CA LYS A 98 6.90 -7.27 -6.51
C LYS A 98 5.57 -6.50 -6.45
N THR A 99 4.46 -7.23 -6.49
CA THR A 99 3.11 -6.65 -6.54
C THR A 99 2.15 -7.37 -5.60
N LEU A 100 1.30 -6.61 -4.91
CA LEU A 100 0.12 -7.13 -4.23
C LEU A 100 -1.04 -7.18 -5.21
N ILE A 101 -1.61 -8.36 -5.41
CA ILE A 101 -2.70 -8.59 -6.37
C ILE A 101 -3.99 -8.83 -5.60
N ILE A 102 -5.04 -8.10 -5.94
CA ILE A 102 -6.40 -8.32 -5.43
C ILE A 102 -7.28 -8.68 -6.61
N ARG A 103 -7.81 -9.91 -6.61
CA ARG A 103 -8.67 -10.38 -7.69
C ARG A 103 -10.14 -10.17 -7.34
N GLY A 104 -10.90 -9.61 -8.27
CA GLY A 104 -12.31 -9.30 -8.03
C GLY A 104 -12.48 -8.22 -6.98
N MET A 105 -11.96 -7.02 -7.23
CA MET A 105 -12.04 -5.88 -6.31
C MET A 105 -13.48 -5.62 -5.86
N LEU A 106 -13.72 -5.65 -4.55
CA LEU A 106 -14.99 -5.27 -3.94
C LEU A 106 -15.04 -3.78 -3.67
N ALA A 107 -16.24 -3.23 -3.45
CA ALA A 107 -16.37 -1.80 -3.21
C ALA A 107 -15.70 -1.35 -1.89
N GLY A 108 -15.49 -2.24 -0.91
CA GLY A 108 -14.74 -1.97 0.32
C GLY A 108 -13.22 -2.21 0.19
N ASP A 109 -12.73 -2.55 -1.00
CA ASP A 109 -11.29 -2.74 -1.24
C ASP A 109 -10.60 -1.47 -1.73
N PHE A 110 -11.33 -0.40 -2.07
CA PHE A 110 -10.72 0.86 -2.51
C PHE A 110 -10.18 1.66 -1.32
N GLY A 111 -8.98 2.22 -1.47
CA GLY A 111 -8.28 2.94 -0.40
C GLY A 111 -6.76 2.86 -0.53
N THR A 112 -6.05 3.19 0.53
CA THR A 112 -4.59 3.30 0.54
C THR A 112 -3.94 2.01 1.03
N TYR A 113 -3.13 1.38 0.19
CA TYR A 113 -2.41 0.16 0.49
C TYR A 113 -0.96 0.46 0.85
N MET A 114 -0.41 -0.24 1.84
CA MET A 114 0.91 0.03 2.38
C MET A 114 1.67 -1.25 2.69
N THR A 115 3.00 -1.15 2.74
CA THR A 115 3.82 -2.14 3.44
C THR A 115 3.49 -2.18 4.93
N GLY A 116 3.81 -3.29 5.59
CA GLY A 116 3.56 -3.48 7.03
C GLY A 116 4.12 -2.38 7.95
N ASN A 117 5.25 -1.80 7.55
CA ASN A 117 5.93 -0.70 8.24
C ASN A 117 5.48 0.70 7.78
N LYS A 118 4.47 0.78 6.89
CA LYS A 118 3.87 2.00 6.35
C LYS A 118 4.83 2.94 5.59
N LYS A 119 6.04 2.48 5.23
CA LYS A 119 7.05 3.27 4.50
C LYS A 119 6.80 3.39 3.00
N LYS A 120 5.94 2.55 2.42
CA LYS A 120 5.55 2.63 1.02
C LYS A 120 4.06 2.48 0.94
N SER A 121 3.43 3.34 0.16
CA SER A 121 1.99 3.42 -0.03
C SER A 121 1.63 3.54 -1.50
N VAL A 122 0.47 3.00 -1.86
CA VAL A 122 -0.18 3.17 -3.16
C VAL A 122 -1.69 3.32 -2.94
N SER A 123 -2.28 4.36 -3.50
CA SER A 123 -3.73 4.58 -3.45
C SER A 123 -4.43 3.81 -4.58
N VAL A 124 -5.48 3.07 -4.25
CA VAL A 124 -6.28 2.32 -5.22
C VAL A 124 -7.66 2.95 -5.28
N ASN A 125 -7.92 3.66 -6.38
CA ASN A 125 -9.14 4.44 -6.55
C ASN A 125 -10.08 3.76 -7.56
N LYS A 126 -11.39 3.89 -7.32
CA LYS A 126 -12.41 3.34 -8.21
C LYS A 126 -12.44 4.13 -9.52
N LEU A 127 -12.23 3.44 -10.64
CA LEU A 127 -12.46 4.03 -11.96
C LEU A 127 -13.97 4.15 -12.21
N ILE A 128 -14.45 5.37 -12.37
CA ILE A 128 -15.83 5.66 -12.77
C ILE A 128 -15.83 5.86 -14.28
N VAL A 129 -16.36 4.90 -15.03
CA VAL A 129 -16.64 5.08 -16.46
C VAL A 129 -18.12 5.46 -16.56
N LYS A 130 -18.42 6.67 -17.02
CA LYS A 130 -19.78 7.03 -17.43
C LYS A 130 -20.05 6.31 -18.75
N GLY A 131 -21.04 5.43 -18.75
CA GLY A 131 -21.58 4.82 -19.97
C GLY A 131 -22.41 5.82 -20.77
#